data_AF-M6BHY9-F1
#
_entry.id   AF-M6BHY9-F1
#
_cell.length_a   1.000
_cell.length_b   1.000
_cell.length_c   1.000
_cell.angle_alpha   90.00
_cell.angle_beta   90.00
_cell.angle_gamma   90.00
#
_symmetry.space_group_name_H-M   'P 1'
#
loop_
_entity.id
_entity.type
_entity.pdbx_description
1 polymer ?
#
loop_
_entity_poly.entity_id
_entity_poly.type
_entity_poly.pdbx_seq_one_letter_code
_entity_poly.pdbx_strand_id
1 'polypeptide(L)'
;MKYILTGETFESDEALRIGLVQEVVEKNELVKRGMQLAEKIAAQAPLGVYATLKSSLDSVTHGELKAAEDLLPQLLALMETKDAEEGLASFVEKRPAVFQGK
;
A
#
# COMPACT_ATOMS: atom_id res chain seq x y z
N MET A 1 9.79 -8.59 -23.00
CA MET A 1 10.63 -9.78 -22.72
C MET A 1 12.13 -9.59 -22.95
N LYS A 2 12.62 -8.37 -23.29
CA LYS A 2 14.05 -8.10 -23.56
C LYS A 2 14.99 -8.73 -22.52
N TYR A 3 14.87 -8.32 -21.25
CA TYR A 3 15.79 -8.74 -20.19
C TYR A 3 15.71 -10.23 -19.84
N ILE A 4 14.50 -10.81 -19.83
CA ILE A 4 14.29 -12.24 -19.52
C ILE A 4 14.93 -13.15 -20.58
N LEU A 5 14.87 -12.76 -21.86
CA LEU A 5 15.35 -13.62 -22.96
C LEU A 5 16.82 -13.39 -23.32
N THR A 6 17.38 -12.21 -23.00
CA THR A 6 18.76 -11.85 -23.34
C THR A 6 19.74 -12.03 -22.18
N GLY A 7 19.26 -11.99 -20.94
CA GLY A 7 20.12 -11.95 -19.75
C GLY A 7 20.89 -10.63 -19.58
N GLU A 8 20.55 -9.59 -20.36
CA GLU A 8 21.17 -8.27 -20.22
C GLU A 8 20.89 -7.67 -18.83
N THR A 9 21.93 -7.10 -18.22
CA THR A 9 21.81 -6.28 -17.02
C THR A 9 21.37 -4.86 -17.37
N PHE A 10 20.65 -4.20 -16.48
CA PHE A 10 20.21 -2.82 -16.61
C PHE A 10 20.31 -2.07 -15.29
N GLU A 11 20.46 -0.76 -15.37
CA GLU A 11 20.65 0.14 -14.22
C GLU A 11 19.32 0.64 -13.65
N SER A 12 19.39 1.35 -12.51
CA SER A 12 18.23 1.83 -11.75
C SER A 12 17.26 2.70 -12.57
N ASP A 13 17.77 3.51 -13.50
CA ASP A 13 16.93 4.40 -14.33
C ASP A 13 16.02 3.60 -15.26
N GLU A 14 16.54 2.51 -15.82
CA GLU A 14 15.75 1.60 -16.64
C GLU A 14 14.76 0.82 -15.78
N ALA A 15 15.18 0.38 -14.58
CA ALA A 15 14.29 -0.28 -13.62
C ALA A 15 13.09 0.61 -13.24
N LEU A 16 13.32 1.91 -13.07
CA LEU A 16 12.27 2.90 -12.81
C LEU A 16 11.37 3.08 -14.03
N ARG A 17 11.96 3.25 -15.22
CA ARG A 17 11.22 3.47 -16.48
C ARG A 17 10.26 2.32 -16.80
N ILE A 18 10.64 1.07 -16.50
CA ILE A 18 9.79 -0.11 -16.74
C ILE A 18 8.84 -0.42 -15.57
N GLY A 19 8.87 0.37 -14.48
CA GLY A 19 8.01 0.19 -13.31
C GLY A 19 8.43 -0.92 -12.35
N LEU A 20 9.65 -1.46 -12.48
CA LEU A 20 10.17 -2.48 -11.56
C LEU A 20 10.44 -1.92 -10.16
N VAL A 21 10.96 -0.69 -10.09
CA VAL A 21 11.11 0.08 -8.85
C VAL A 21 10.28 1.35 -8.92
N GLN A 22 9.88 1.89 -7.77
CA GLN A 22 8.99 3.06 -7.70
C GLN A 22 9.74 4.37 -7.45
N GLU A 23 10.97 4.31 -6.93
CA GLU A 23 11.79 5.48 -6.61
C GLU A 23 13.28 5.12 -6.73
N VAL A 24 14.09 6.05 -7.23
CA VAL A 24 15.56 5.95 -7.29
C VAL A 24 16.13 7.08 -6.43
N VAL A 25 17.05 6.73 -5.53
CA VAL A 25 17.69 7.67 -4.60
C VAL A 25 19.19 7.40 -4.54
N GLU A 26 19.93 8.38 -4.00
CA GLU A 26 21.34 8.20 -3.68
C GLU A 26 21.57 7.01 -2.75
N LYS A 27 22.66 6.27 -2.99
CA LYS A 27 22.94 5.00 -2.29
C LYS A 27 22.94 5.12 -0.76
N ASN A 28 23.44 6.24 -0.24
CA ASN A 28 23.50 6.52 1.20
C ASN A 28 22.12 6.87 1.81
N GLU A 29 21.13 7.23 1.00
CA GLU A 29 19.78 7.55 1.45
C GLU A 29 18.80 6.37 1.33
N LEU A 30 19.17 5.28 0.65
CA LEU A 30 18.29 4.14 0.35
C LEU A 30 17.52 3.62 1.58
N VAL A 31 18.24 3.28 2.64
CA VAL A 31 17.64 2.72 3.87
C VAL A 31 16.75 3.76 4.54
N LYS A 32 17.23 5.00 4.66
CA LYS A 32 16.50 6.09 5.29
C LYS A 32 15.20 6.38 4.55
N ARG A 33 15.23 6.44 3.22
CA ARG A 33 14.05 6.68 2.39
C ARG A 33 13.04 5.53 2.49
N GLY A 34 13.52 4.28 2.46
CA GLY A 34 12.68 3.10 2.67
C GLY A 34 11.98 3.12 4.03
N MET A 35 12.71 3.45 5.10
CA MET A 35 12.15 3.57 6.45
C MET A 35 11.09 4.67 6.54
N GLN A 36 11.33 5.85 5.94
CA GLN A 36 10.33 6.92 5.91
C GLN A 36 9.01 6.49 5.23
N LEU A 37 9.07 5.66 4.20
CA LEU A 37 7.87 5.10 3.56
C LEU A 37 7.19 4.08 4.46
N ALA A 38 7.97 3.19 5.08
CA ALA A 38 7.45 2.19 6.02
C ALA A 38 6.75 2.85 7.22
N GLU A 39 7.34 3.90 7.79
CA GLU A 39 6.76 4.67 8.90
C GLU A 39 5.42 5.34 8.50
N LYS A 40 5.33 5.88 7.27
CA LYS A 40 4.08 6.44 6.76
C LYS A 40 2.98 5.38 6.65
N ILE A 41 3.31 4.18 6.18
CA ILE A 41 2.37 3.06 6.07
C ILE A 41 1.98 2.56 7.47
N ALA A 42 2.94 2.42 8.38
CA ALA A 42 2.71 1.96 9.74
C ALA A 42 1.84 2.93 10.57
N ALA A 43 1.80 4.21 10.20
CA ALA A 43 0.91 5.21 10.80
C ALA A 43 -0.54 5.14 10.29
N GLN A 44 -0.87 4.25 9.35
CA GLN A 44 -2.24 4.06 8.84
C GLN A 44 -2.99 2.97 9.61
N ALA A 45 -4.32 2.92 9.48
CA ALA A 45 -5.16 1.88 10.09
C ALA A 45 -4.75 0.48 9.57
N PRO A 46 -4.22 -0.42 10.42
CA PRO A 46 -3.67 -1.70 9.97
C PRO A 46 -4.66 -2.58 9.20
N LEU A 47 -5.93 -2.60 9.62
CA LEU A 47 -6.97 -3.37 8.93
C LEU A 47 -7.33 -2.80 7.55
N GLY A 48 -7.27 -1.47 7.39
CA GLY A 48 -7.45 -0.80 6.10
C GLY A 48 -6.30 -1.08 5.12
N VAL A 49 -5.06 -1.07 5.61
CA VAL A 49 -3.88 -1.47 4.82
C VAL A 49 -4.02 -2.93 4.35
N TYR A 50 -4.37 -3.84 5.25
CA TYR A 50 -4.60 -5.25 4.91
C TYR A 50 -5.71 -5.44 3.87
N ALA A 51 -6.87 -4.80 4.07
CA ALA A 51 -8.00 -4.90 3.15
C ALA A 51 -7.63 -4.41 1.74
N THR A 52 -6.85 -3.33 1.66
CA THR A 52 -6.36 -2.77 0.38
C THR A 52 -5.46 -3.78 -0.35
N LEU A 53 -4.52 -4.40 0.36
CA LEU A 53 -3.65 -5.43 -0.21
C LEU A 53 -4.46 -6.65 -0.68
N LYS A 54 -5.41 -7.10 0.15
CA LYS A 54 -6.27 -8.24 -0.17
C LYS A 54 -7.10 -7.96 -1.43
N SER A 55 -7.80 -6.83 -1.49
CA SER A 55 -8.62 -6.45 -2.65
C SER A 55 -7.78 -6.34 -3.93
N SER A 56 -6.56 -5.79 -3.84
CA SER A 56 -5.64 -5.71 -4.98
C SER A 56 -5.22 -7.10 -5.47
N LEU A 57 -4.89 -8.01 -4.55
CA LEU A 57 -4.52 -9.39 -4.88
C LEU A 57 -5.69 -10.17 -5.47
N ASP A 58 -6.89 -10.00 -4.93
CA ASP A 58 -8.11 -10.63 -5.45
C ASP A 58 -8.41 -10.15 -6.87
N SER A 59 -8.19 -8.86 -7.17
CA SER A 59 -8.35 -8.32 -8.52
C SER A 59 -7.39 -8.97 -9.52
N VAL A 60 -6.13 -9.19 -9.12
CA VAL A 60 -5.12 -9.82 -9.99
C VAL A 60 -5.38 -11.32 -10.16
N THR A 61 -5.84 -11.99 -9.10
CA THR A 61 -5.94 -13.46 -9.06
C THR A 61 -7.27 -13.98 -9.59
N HIS A 62 -8.36 -13.27 -9.27
CA HIS A 62 -9.73 -13.69 -9.54
C HIS A 62 -10.48 -12.74 -10.50
N GLY A 63 -9.87 -11.60 -10.84
CA GLY A 63 -10.43 -10.59 -11.73
C GLY A 63 -11.12 -9.43 -10.99
N GLU A 64 -11.23 -8.30 -11.67
CA GLU A 64 -11.75 -7.04 -11.13
C GLU A 64 -13.18 -7.15 -10.60
N LEU A 65 -14.04 -7.91 -11.28
CA LEU A 65 -15.43 -8.11 -10.86
C LEU A 65 -15.51 -8.77 -9.48
N LYS A 66 -14.65 -9.77 -9.22
CA LYS A 66 -14.63 -10.44 -7.92
C LYS A 66 -14.19 -9.50 -6.80
N ALA A 67 -13.14 -8.71 -7.04
CA ALA A 67 -12.69 -7.70 -6.09
C ALA A 67 -13.77 -6.63 -5.83
N ALA A 68 -14.52 -6.24 -6.86
CA ALA A 68 -15.61 -5.26 -6.75
C ALA A 68 -16.81 -5.80 -5.94
N GLU A 69 -17.18 -7.06 -6.12
CA GLU A 69 -18.24 -7.72 -5.32
C GLU A 69 -17.91 -7.71 -3.82
N ASP A 70 -16.65 -7.96 -3.48
CA ASP A 70 -16.20 -8.02 -2.09
C ASP A 70 -15.89 -6.64 -1.49
N LEU A 71 -15.85 -5.58 -2.30
CA LEU A 71 -15.47 -4.23 -1.87
C LEU A 71 -16.43 -3.65 -0.82
N LEU A 72 -17.74 -3.67 -1.08
CA LEU A 72 -18.73 -3.09 -0.15
C LEU A 72 -18.81 -3.86 1.18
N PRO A 73 -18.88 -5.22 1.19
CA PRO A 73 -18.83 -5.97 2.44
C PRO A 73 -17.56 -5.71 3.26
N GLN A 74 -16.39 -5.63 2.61
CA GLN A 74 -15.13 -5.32 3.29
C GLN A 74 -15.13 -3.92 3.89
N LEU A 75 -15.62 -2.93 3.14
CA LEU A 75 -15.73 -1.56 3.62
C LEU A 75 -16.65 -1.46 4.84
N LEU A 76 -17.82 -2.10 4.80
CA LEU A 76 -18.76 -2.09 5.92
C LEU A 76 -18.13 -2.71 7.18
N ALA A 77 -17.43 -3.84 7.04
CA ALA A 77 -16.71 -4.45 8.15
C ALA A 77 -15.61 -3.54 8.72
N LEU A 78 -14.89 -2.78 7.88
CA LEU A 78 -13.90 -1.81 8.34
C LEU A 78 -14.55 -0.64 9.10
N MET A 79 -15.73 -0.18 8.68
CA MET A 79 -16.43 0.92 9.35
C MET A 79 -16.89 0.57 10.78
N GLU A 80 -16.96 -0.73 11.12
CA GLU A 80 -17.27 -1.21 12.48
C GLU A 80 -16.05 -1.27 13.41
N THR A 81 -14.84 -0.97 12.91
CA THR A 81 -13.60 -1.02 13.68
C THR A 81 -13.37 0.23 14.53
N LYS A 82 -12.58 0.12 15.60
CA LYS A 82 -12.18 1.27 16.42
C LYS A 82 -11.29 2.23 15.63
N ASP A 83 -10.51 1.70 14.70
CA ASP A 83 -9.68 2.53 13.83
C ASP A 83 -10.52 3.40 12.88
N ALA A 84 -11.71 2.95 12.45
CA ALA A 84 -12.62 3.79 11.68
C ALA A 84 -13.22 4.93 12.53
N GLU A 85 -13.62 4.63 13.77
CA GLU A 85 -14.10 5.63 14.73
C GLU A 85 -13.01 6.68 15.02
N GLU A 86 -11.79 6.24 15.33
CA GLU A 86 -10.64 7.10 15.57
C GLU A 86 -10.25 7.91 14.32
N GLY A 87 -10.31 7.30 13.14
CA GLY A 87 -10.06 7.99 11.86
C GLY A 87 -11.04 9.15 11.65
N LEU A 88 -12.33 8.93 11.94
CA LEU A 88 -13.34 9.99 11.85
C LEU A 88 -13.14 11.06 12.93
N ALA A 89 -12.90 10.66 14.17
CA ALA A 89 -12.71 11.57 15.30
C ALA A 89 -11.47 12.47 15.09
N SER A 90 -10.33 11.88 14.77
CA SER A 90 -9.07 12.60 14.52
C SER A 90 -9.18 13.57 13.33
N PHE A 91 -9.94 13.20 12.29
CA PHE A 91 -10.22 14.07 11.15
C PHE A 91 -11.04 15.31 11.55
N VAL A 92 -12.12 15.12 12.32
CA VAL A 92 -12.97 16.22 12.82
C VAL A 92 -12.17 17.13 13.77
N GLU A 93 -11.37 16.53 14.65
CA GLU A 93 -10.55 17.23 15.65
C GLU A 93 -9.26 17.83 15.07
N LYS A 94 -8.91 17.54 13.81
CA LYS A 94 -7.69 17.99 13.13
C LYS A 94 -6.41 17.62 13.89
N ARG A 95 -6.37 16.41 14.43
CA ARG A 95 -5.18 15.86 15.11
C ARG A 95 -4.69 14.60 14.39
N PRO A 96 -3.44 14.16 14.64
CA PRO A 96 -2.99 12.85 14.20
C PRO A 96 -3.86 11.72 14.80
N ALA A 97 -4.16 10.72 13.97
CA ALA A 97 -4.86 9.51 14.40
C ALA A 97 -3.92 8.55 15.14
N VAL A 98 -4.45 7.78 16.08
CA VAL A 98 -3.72 6.71 16.78
C VAL A 98 -4.42 5.37 16.57
N PHE A 99 -4.06 4.69 15.49
CA PHE A 99 -4.64 3.39 15.14
C PHE A 99 -4.05 2.25 15.97
N GLN A 100 -4.89 1.28 16.33
CA GLN A 100 -4.55 0.13 17.18
C GLN A 100 -4.75 -1.22 16.47
N GLY A 101 -5.25 -1.24 15.23
CA GLY A 101 -5.49 -2.45 14.46
C GLY A 101 -6.68 -3.26 14.98
N LYS A 102 -7.73 -2.59 15.45
CA LYS A 102 -8.92 -3.20 16.07
C LYS A 102 -10.20 -2.48 15.66
#